data_AF-A0A228K5X9-F1
#
_entry.id   AF-A0A228K5X9-F1
#
_cell.length_a   1.000
_cell.length_b   1.000
_cell.length_c   1.000
_cell.angle_alpha   90.00
_cell.angle_beta   90.00
_cell.angle_gamma   90.00
#
_symmetry.space_group_name_H-M   'P 1'
#
loop_
_entity.id
_entity.type
_entity.pdbx_description
1 polymer ?
#
loop_
_entity_poly.entity_id
_entity_poly.type
_entity_poly.pdbx_seq_one_letter_code
_entity_poly.pdbx_strand_id
1 'polypeptide(L)'
;MDEVNDTGDVVDRDDAVEPGEVVDTAPNPREPAWPAFLESLKASLAHADDDGKAMRLYVLVDTRGYQELDVQLATVRGLRYASLWIDTGLDAYTDIAPYLIAFERDALDDEHAGQHRLLRQLWLDAVDLHAVTWLWSTWTFDALDAHLRRYVQYKLPNGRSYYLFFFDNHVIERMRQVWSDEQARQFVAPFTEIRYRDRRLDEVVWRNDAPAIEGAAPAGDAPGLSEQQHARLIELGYPDKLVLKFRETMGAVVDHLSDVDLHDQVVQQLDRAAAHGIVDEIGLLCYVVTGVQVAPRFDEHPAVKSSLEAVSRGETSVDAALASIDDATWDAIRDAHERALLEARSDVA
;
A
#
# COMPACT_ATOMS: atom_id res chain seq x y z
N MET A 1 53.13 -16.21 7.92
CA MET A 1 54.13 -15.79 8.93
C MET A 1 53.57 -14.54 9.57
N ASP A 2 53.02 -14.53 10.76
CA ASP A 2 52.95 -15.54 11.81
C ASP A 2 51.63 -15.39 12.59
N GLU A 3 51.08 -16.53 13.01
CA GLU A 3 50.05 -16.67 14.03
C GLU A 3 50.66 -16.37 15.42
N VAL A 4 49.89 -15.75 16.33
CA VAL A 4 49.78 -16.24 17.72
C VAL A 4 48.37 -15.98 18.24
N ASN A 5 47.76 -17.07 18.69
CA ASN A 5 46.47 -17.21 19.36
C ASN A 5 46.72 -17.24 20.89
N ASP A 6 45.86 -16.64 21.72
CA ASP A 6 45.60 -17.06 23.12
C ASP A 6 44.39 -16.27 23.68
N THR A 7 43.17 -16.80 23.70
CA THR A 7 42.47 -17.69 24.66
C THR A 7 42.27 -17.17 26.10
N GLY A 8 41.02 -17.31 26.59
CA GLY A 8 40.52 -16.96 27.93
C GLY A 8 39.55 -15.76 27.88
N ASP A 9 38.26 -15.83 28.16
CA ASP A 9 37.59 -16.65 29.17
C ASP A 9 36.12 -16.88 28.81
N VAL A 10 35.66 -18.11 29.09
CA VAL A 10 34.30 -18.60 28.91
C VAL A 10 33.50 -18.21 30.14
N VAL A 11 32.40 -17.48 29.96
CA VAL A 11 31.35 -17.39 30.98
C VAL A 11 30.06 -17.89 30.37
N ASP A 12 29.70 -19.11 30.75
CA ASP A 12 28.39 -19.71 30.62
C ASP A 12 27.30 -18.72 31.08
N ARG A 13 26.45 -18.31 30.15
CA ARG A 13 25.07 -17.89 30.46
C ARG A 13 24.13 -18.65 29.54
N ASP A 14 23.73 -19.79 30.07
CA ASP A 14 22.64 -20.63 29.65
C ASP A 14 21.33 -19.87 29.98
N ASP A 15 20.91 -18.96 29.09
CA ASP A 15 19.58 -18.37 29.10
C ASP A 15 18.90 -18.75 27.78
N ALA A 16 18.31 -19.94 27.79
CA ALA A 16 17.36 -20.38 26.78
C ALA A 16 16.15 -19.45 26.80
N VAL A 17 16.14 -18.45 25.91
CA VAL A 17 14.94 -17.69 25.57
C VAL A 17 14.14 -18.54 24.59
N GLU A 18 13.11 -19.23 25.08
CA GLU A 18 12.07 -19.78 24.22
C GLU A 18 11.38 -18.62 23.48
N PRO A 19 11.31 -18.61 22.14
CA PRO A 19 10.38 -17.74 21.45
C PRO A 19 9.00 -18.40 21.56
N GLY A 20 8.33 -18.17 22.67
CA GLY A 20 6.88 -18.34 22.77
C GLY A 20 6.21 -17.25 21.95
N GLU A 21 6.29 -17.37 20.62
CA GLU A 21 5.43 -16.63 19.72
C GLU A 21 4.01 -17.04 20.09
N VAL A 22 3.29 -16.11 20.71
CA VAL A 22 1.87 -16.28 21.00
C VAL A 22 1.19 -16.31 19.64
N VAL A 23 1.10 -17.50 19.05
CA VAL A 23 0.25 -17.73 17.89
C VAL A 23 -1.13 -17.31 18.35
N ASP A 24 -1.63 -16.20 17.79
CA ASP A 24 -2.95 -15.71 18.08
C ASP A 24 -3.95 -16.78 17.64
N THR A 25 -4.36 -17.61 18.60
CA THR A 25 -5.28 -18.73 18.38
C THR A 25 -6.72 -18.27 18.18
N ALA A 26 -6.98 -16.95 18.21
CA ALA A 26 -8.28 -16.43 17.86
C ALA A 26 -8.57 -16.75 16.38
N PRO A 27 -9.73 -17.35 16.07
CA PRO A 27 -10.11 -17.59 14.67
C PRO A 27 -10.19 -16.25 13.93
N ASN A 28 -9.64 -16.20 12.71
CA ASN A 28 -9.65 -14.99 11.90
C ASN A 28 -11.09 -14.45 11.80
N PRO A 29 -11.34 -13.18 12.17
CA PRO A 29 -12.69 -12.63 12.25
C PRO A 29 -13.42 -12.62 10.89
N ARG A 30 -12.68 -12.73 9.78
CA ARG A 30 -13.22 -12.83 8.41
C ARG A 30 -13.70 -14.22 8.04
N GLU A 31 -13.34 -15.26 8.80
CA GLU A 31 -13.69 -16.65 8.53
C GLU A 31 -15.19 -16.86 8.21
N PRO A 32 -16.14 -16.30 8.99
CA PRO A 32 -17.56 -16.50 8.73
C PRO A 32 -18.04 -15.90 7.40
N ALA A 33 -17.30 -14.94 6.83
CA ALA A 33 -17.61 -14.30 5.56
C ALA A 33 -17.04 -15.06 4.34
N TRP A 34 -16.15 -16.04 4.54
CA TRP A 34 -15.54 -16.80 3.45
C TRP A 34 -16.57 -17.44 2.48
N PRO A 35 -17.62 -18.14 2.95
CA PRO A 35 -18.58 -18.75 2.03
C PRO A 35 -19.29 -17.73 1.15
N ALA A 36 -19.69 -16.58 1.71
CA ALA A 36 -20.35 -15.52 0.95
C ALA A 36 -19.40 -14.89 -0.08
N PHE A 37 -18.14 -14.68 0.30
CA PHE A 37 -17.12 -14.19 -0.61
C PHE A 37 -16.88 -15.18 -1.77
N LEU A 38 -16.68 -16.47 -1.47
CA LEU A 38 -16.46 -17.51 -2.47
C LEU A 38 -17.63 -17.61 -3.47
N GLU A 39 -18.87 -17.55 -2.99
CA GLU A 39 -20.06 -17.54 -3.86
C GLU A 39 -20.10 -16.28 -4.74
N SER A 40 -19.66 -15.12 -4.24
CA SER A 40 -19.55 -13.90 -5.05
C SER A 40 -18.51 -14.04 -6.17
N LEU A 41 -17.38 -14.73 -5.92
CA LEU A 41 -16.36 -15.01 -6.93
C LEU A 41 -16.92 -15.93 -8.03
N LYS A 42 -17.60 -17.00 -7.62
CA LYS A 42 -18.23 -17.97 -8.52
C LYS A 42 -19.33 -17.33 -9.37
N ALA A 43 -20.12 -16.43 -8.80
CA ALA A 43 -21.15 -15.69 -9.53
C ALA A 43 -20.53 -14.83 -10.65
N SER A 44 -19.42 -14.13 -10.38
CA SER A 44 -18.70 -13.40 -11.43
C SER A 44 -18.12 -14.32 -12.51
N LEU A 45 -17.64 -15.52 -12.15
CA LEU A 45 -17.13 -16.50 -13.11
C LEU A 45 -18.20 -17.18 -13.96
N ALA A 46 -19.46 -17.14 -13.55
CA ALA A 46 -20.56 -17.71 -14.32
C ALA A 46 -20.88 -16.92 -15.60
N HIS A 47 -20.43 -15.67 -15.69
CA HIS A 47 -20.59 -14.84 -16.87
C HIS A 47 -19.60 -15.29 -17.96
N ALA A 48 -20.06 -15.43 -19.20
CA ALA A 48 -19.20 -15.51 -20.37
C ALA A 48 -19.17 -14.13 -21.05
N ASP A 49 -18.11 -13.82 -21.80
CA ASP A 49 -18.16 -12.64 -22.68
C ASP A 49 -19.13 -12.85 -23.85
N ASP A 50 -19.41 -11.77 -24.59
CA ASP A 50 -20.32 -11.78 -25.75
C ASP A 50 -19.89 -12.78 -26.84
N ASP A 51 -18.61 -13.17 -26.87
CA ASP A 51 -18.01 -14.12 -27.80
C ASP A 51 -18.00 -15.57 -27.26
N GLY A 52 -18.56 -15.81 -26.07
CA GLY A 52 -18.67 -17.12 -25.45
C GLY A 52 -17.37 -17.65 -24.83
N LYS A 53 -16.35 -16.81 -24.65
CA LYS A 53 -15.14 -17.20 -23.91
C LYS A 53 -15.45 -17.29 -22.42
N ALA A 54 -14.92 -18.35 -21.80
CA ALA A 54 -15.08 -18.57 -20.37
C ALA A 54 -14.28 -17.53 -19.58
N MET A 55 -14.93 -16.93 -18.58
CA MET A 55 -14.29 -16.08 -17.60
C MET A 55 -13.31 -16.86 -16.74
N ARG A 56 -12.17 -16.25 -16.43
CA ARG A 56 -11.13 -16.81 -15.57
C ARG A 56 -10.86 -15.87 -14.40
N LEU A 57 -10.49 -16.46 -13.27
CA LEU A 57 -10.06 -15.73 -12.08
C LEU A 57 -8.53 -15.71 -12.04
N TYR A 58 -8.00 -14.51 -11.97
CA TYR A 58 -6.61 -14.27 -11.63
C TYR A 58 -6.52 -13.44 -10.37
N VAL A 59 -5.43 -13.58 -9.64
CA VAL A 59 -5.14 -12.79 -8.45
C VAL A 59 -3.75 -12.21 -8.61
N LEU A 60 -3.65 -10.90 -8.45
CA LEU A 60 -2.38 -10.20 -8.38
C LEU A 60 -2.08 -9.93 -6.91
N VAL A 61 -0.92 -10.39 -6.44
CA VAL A 61 -0.52 -10.29 -5.03
C VAL A 61 0.81 -9.57 -4.89
N ASP A 62 0.86 -8.52 -4.07
CA ASP A 62 2.08 -7.86 -3.61
C ASP A 62 2.65 -8.57 -2.38
N THR A 63 3.87 -9.11 -2.49
CA THR A 63 4.49 -9.86 -1.40
C THR A 63 5.25 -8.99 -0.41
N ARG A 64 5.40 -7.68 -0.67
CA ARG A 64 6.03 -6.75 0.27
C ARG A 64 5.32 -6.72 1.62
N GLY A 65 3.99 -6.82 1.60
CA GLY A 65 3.17 -6.96 2.80
C GLY A 65 2.87 -8.40 3.19
N TYR A 66 3.00 -9.36 2.28
CA TYR A 66 2.62 -10.76 2.47
C TYR A 66 3.77 -11.71 2.09
N GLN A 67 4.66 -11.92 3.06
CA GLN A 67 5.92 -12.65 2.89
C GLN A 67 5.70 -14.16 2.68
N GLU A 68 6.73 -14.84 2.13
CA GLU A 68 6.77 -16.30 1.90
C GLU A 68 5.74 -16.86 0.90
N LEU A 69 5.00 -16.00 0.20
CA LEU A 69 4.05 -16.45 -0.81
C LEU A 69 4.74 -17.25 -1.93
N ASP A 70 5.95 -16.87 -2.33
CA ASP A 70 6.73 -17.58 -3.36
C ASP A 70 6.97 -19.05 -2.98
N VAL A 71 7.35 -19.29 -1.72
CA VAL A 71 7.50 -20.64 -1.15
C VAL A 71 6.17 -21.38 -1.18
N GLN A 72 5.08 -20.73 -0.74
CA GLN A 72 3.74 -21.34 -0.73
C GLN A 72 3.28 -21.73 -2.14
N LEU A 73 3.45 -20.84 -3.13
CA LEU A 73 3.07 -21.06 -4.53
C LEU A 73 3.79 -22.28 -5.11
N ALA A 74 5.07 -22.48 -4.80
CA ALA A 74 5.83 -23.65 -5.24
C ALA A 74 5.29 -24.99 -4.72
N THR A 75 4.54 -24.99 -3.61
CA THR A 75 3.97 -26.22 -3.03
C THR A 75 2.63 -26.64 -3.67
N VAL A 76 1.93 -25.71 -4.34
CA VAL A 76 0.60 -25.96 -4.88
C VAL A 76 0.70 -26.60 -6.27
N ARG A 77 0.42 -27.91 -6.34
CA ARG A 77 0.47 -28.67 -7.61
C ARG A 77 -0.49 -28.12 -8.65
N GLY A 78 0.01 -27.93 -9.87
CA GLY A 78 -0.78 -27.50 -11.02
C GLY A 78 -1.22 -26.03 -10.96
N LEU A 79 -0.76 -25.27 -9.98
CA LEU A 79 -1.01 -23.83 -9.92
C LEU A 79 -0.16 -23.13 -10.97
N ARG A 80 -0.78 -22.26 -11.76
CA ARG A 80 -0.09 -21.39 -12.71
C ARG A 80 0.13 -20.03 -12.07
N TYR A 81 1.38 -19.59 -11.99
CA TYR A 81 1.73 -18.28 -11.48
C TYR A 81 3.00 -17.76 -12.15
N ALA A 82 3.20 -16.44 -12.12
CA ALA A 82 4.38 -15.77 -12.65
C ALA A 82 4.66 -14.48 -11.86
N SER A 83 5.94 -14.16 -11.68
CA SER A 83 6.36 -12.86 -11.16
C SER A 83 6.28 -11.81 -12.27
N LEU A 84 5.71 -10.64 -11.99
CA LEU A 84 5.72 -9.53 -12.95
C LEU A 84 7.11 -8.85 -13.07
N TRP A 85 8.09 -9.24 -12.25
CA TRP A 85 9.45 -8.72 -12.32
C TRP A 85 10.38 -9.48 -13.27
N ILE A 86 9.89 -10.55 -13.88
CA ILE A 86 10.66 -11.26 -14.92
C ILE A 86 11.08 -10.27 -16.02
N ASP A 87 12.37 -10.32 -16.37
CA ASP A 87 13.03 -9.44 -17.36
C ASP A 87 13.02 -7.94 -17.02
N THR A 88 12.77 -7.57 -15.76
CA THR A 88 12.79 -6.16 -15.32
C THR A 88 14.09 -5.73 -14.65
N GLY A 89 15.00 -6.67 -14.36
CA GLY A 89 16.21 -6.46 -13.54
C GLY A 89 15.95 -6.53 -12.03
N LEU A 90 14.72 -6.79 -11.62
CA LEU A 90 14.32 -7.11 -10.24
C LEU A 90 13.97 -8.59 -10.05
N ASP A 91 14.25 -9.44 -11.04
CA ASP A 91 13.91 -10.87 -11.07
C ASP A 91 14.56 -11.68 -9.92
N ALA A 92 15.66 -11.19 -9.37
CA ALA A 92 16.34 -11.82 -8.23
C ALA A 92 15.62 -11.62 -6.88
N TYR A 93 14.72 -10.65 -6.76
CA TYR A 93 14.06 -10.30 -5.50
C TYR A 93 12.73 -11.03 -5.35
N THR A 94 12.75 -12.35 -5.18
CA THR A 94 11.52 -13.15 -5.15
C THR A 94 10.65 -12.91 -3.92
N ASP A 95 11.26 -12.44 -2.83
CA ASP A 95 10.65 -12.16 -1.53
C ASP A 95 9.71 -10.94 -1.52
N ILE A 96 9.93 -10.01 -2.44
CA ILE A 96 9.13 -8.79 -2.59
C ILE A 96 8.45 -8.70 -3.97
N ALA A 97 8.53 -9.77 -4.77
CA ALA A 97 7.99 -9.81 -6.12
C ALA A 97 6.45 -9.87 -6.18
N PRO A 98 5.80 -9.12 -7.09
CA PRO A 98 4.38 -9.24 -7.36
C PRO A 98 4.09 -10.50 -8.18
N TYR A 99 3.14 -11.32 -7.73
CA TYR A 99 2.76 -12.55 -8.40
C TYR A 99 1.37 -12.44 -9.04
N LEU A 100 1.28 -12.76 -10.32
CA LEU A 100 0.02 -13.08 -10.99
C LEU A 100 -0.24 -14.58 -10.85
N ILE A 101 -1.41 -14.95 -10.32
CA ILE A 101 -1.79 -16.33 -10.01
C ILE A 101 -3.10 -16.65 -10.73
N ALA A 102 -3.19 -17.79 -11.40
CA ALA A 102 -4.42 -18.28 -12.02
C ALA A 102 -5.11 -19.31 -11.13
N PHE A 103 -6.42 -19.16 -10.94
CA PHE A 103 -7.25 -20.13 -10.22
C PHE A 103 -8.18 -20.85 -11.19
N GLU A 104 -8.12 -22.18 -11.16
CA GLU A 104 -9.00 -23.02 -11.95
C GLU A 104 -10.40 -23.05 -11.33
N ARG A 105 -11.43 -22.95 -12.16
CA ARG A 105 -12.82 -22.90 -11.70
C ARG A 105 -13.19 -24.14 -10.86
N ASP A 106 -12.83 -25.32 -11.33
CA ASP A 106 -13.15 -26.58 -10.65
C ASP A 106 -12.44 -26.70 -9.30
N ALA A 107 -11.29 -26.06 -9.15
CA ALA A 107 -10.55 -26.05 -7.89
C ALA A 107 -11.21 -25.16 -6.81
N LEU A 108 -12.14 -24.28 -7.19
CA LEU A 108 -12.91 -23.47 -6.23
C LEU A 108 -13.96 -24.29 -5.48
N ASP A 109 -14.43 -25.38 -6.07
CA ASP A 109 -15.47 -26.26 -5.48
C ASP A 109 -14.89 -27.39 -4.62
N ASP A 110 -13.60 -27.71 -4.78
CA ASP A 110 -12.91 -28.73 -3.99
C ASP A 110 -12.12 -28.11 -2.83
N GLU A 111 -12.69 -28.13 -1.62
CA GLU A 111 -12.05 -27.64 -0.39
C GLU A 111 -10.70 -28.32 -0.09
N HIS A 112 -10.46 -29.53 -0.62
CA HIS A 112 -9.20 -30.25 -0.42
C HIS A 112 -8.12 -29.84 -1.44
N ALA A 113 -8.52 -29.18 -2.53
CA ALA A 113 -7.59 -28.70 -3.53
C ALA A 113 -6.63 -27.65 -2.94
N GLY A 114 -5.36 -27.73 -3.31
CA GLY A 114 -4.35 -26.78 -2.85
C GLY A 114 -4.67 -25.34 -3.28
N GLN A 115 -5.27 -25.16 -4.46
CA GLN A 115 -5.69 -23.83 -4.93
C GLN A 115 -6.83 -23.25 -4.09
N HIS A 116 -7.82 -24.06 -3.66
CA HIS A 116 -8.88 -23.59 -2.76
C HIS A 116 -8.31 -23.07 -1.45
N ARG A 117 -7.40 -23.84 -0.84
CA ARG A 117 -6.76 -23.47 0.42
C ARG A 117 -5.93 -22.20 0.30
N LEU A 118 -5.14 -22.08 -0.78
CA LEU A 118 -4.38 -20.86 -1.07
C LEU A 118 -5.30 -19.65 -1.26
N LEU A 119 -6.37 -19.79 -2.05
CA LEU A 119 -7.33 -18.71 -2.29
C LEU A 119 -7.96 -18.20 -0.99
N ARG A 120 -8.37 -19.15 -0.14
CA ARG A 120 -8.93 -18.86 1.19
C ARG A 120 -7.90 -18.15 2.07
N GLN A 121 -6.66 -18.63 2.09
CA GLN A 121 -5.59 -18.02 2.87
C GLN A 121 -5.32 -16.58 2.41
N LEU A 122 -5.21 -16.32 1.10
CA LEU A 122 -5.06 -14.96 0.57
C LEU A 122 -6.20 -14.05 1.00
N TRP A 123 -7.44 -14.55 0.99
CA TRP A 123 -8.61 -13.78 1.45
C TRP A 123 -8.56 -13.46 2.95
N LEU A 124 -8.15 -14.42 3.77
CA LEU A 124 -8.10 -14.26 5.22
C LEU A 124 -6.97 -13.34 5.66
N ASP A 125 -5.80 -13.47 5.04
CA ASP A 125 -4.55 -12.96 5.61
C ASP A 125 -4.00 -11.74 4.84
N ALA A 126 -4.23 -11.66 3.52
CA ALA A 126 -3.54 -10.67 2.67
C ALA A 126 -4.43 -9.49 2.23
N VAL A 127 -5.75 -9.61 2.36
CA VAL A 127 -6.70 -8.59 1.87
C VAL A 127 -6.61 -7.28 2.65
N ASP A 128 -6.39 -7.35 3.97
CA ASP A 128 -6.25 -6.16 4.82
C ASP A 128 -4.88 -5.51 4.72
N LEU A 129 -3.94 -6.18 4.06
CA LEU A 129 -2.57 -5.69 3.81
C LEU A 129 -2.50 -4.88 2.51
N HIS A 130 -3.65 -4.60 1.88
CA HIS A 130 -3.75 -3.89 0.59
C HIS A 130 -2.93 -4.56 -0.53
N ALA A 131 -2.66 -5.84 -0.38
CA ALA A 131 -1.75 -6.61 -1.20
C ALA A 131 -2.46 -7.44 -2.28
N VAL A 132 -3.79 -7.57 -2.22
CA VAL A 132 -4.55 -8.46 -3.10
C VAL A 132 -5.46 -7.68 -4.03
N THR A 133 -5.29 -7.92 -5.33
CA THR A 133 -6.19 -7.48 -6.40
C THR A 133 -6.77 -8.69 -7.14
N TRP A 134 -8.09 -8.79 -7.18
CA TRP A 134 -8.85 -9.82 -7.87
C TRP A 134 -9.16 -9.39 -9.31
N LEU A 135 -8.88 -10.24 -10.29
CA LEU A 135 -8.93 -9.92 -11.71
C LEU A 135 -9.80 -10.94 -12.47
N TRP A 136 -10.87 -10.49 -13.10
CA TRP A 136 -11.70 -11.31 -13.99
C TRP A 136 -11.40 -10.96 -15.43
N SER A 137 -10.98 -11.96 -16.20
CA SER A 137 -10.61 -11.78 -17.60
C SER A 137 -10.91 -13.02 -18.42
N THR A 138 -11.31 -12.80 -19.69
CA THR A 138 -11.39 -13.88 -20.69
C THR A 138 -10.08 -14.10 -21.44
N TRP A 139 -9.07 -13.27 -21.20
CA TRP A 139 -7.73 -13.43 -21.77
C TRP A 139 -7.02 -14.64 -21.17
N THR A 140 -6.09 -15.19 -21.93
CA THR A 140 -5.19 -16.25 -21.44
C THR A 140 -4.22 -15.70 -20.41
N PHE A 141 -3.69 -16.57 -19.55
CA PHE A 141 -2.71 -16.16 -18.54
C PHE A 141 -1.50 -15.47 -19.15
N ASP A 142 -0.94 -16.00 -20.25
CA ASP A 142 0.25 -15.41 -20.89
C ASP A 142 -0.05 -14.03 -21.48
N ALA A 143 -1.23 -13.86 -22.08
CA ALA A 143 -1.65 -12.56 -22.60
C ALA A 143 -1.84 -11.54 -21.47
N LEU A 144 -2.39 -11.97 -20.34
CA LEU A 144 -2.60 -11.11 -19.19
C LEU A 144 -1.29 -10.75 -18.46
N ASP A 145 -0.42 -11.73 -18.26
CA ASP A 145 0.94 -11.52 -17.74
C ASP A 145 1.73 -10.53 -18.62
N ALA A 146 1.76 -10.77 -19.93
CA ALA A 146 2.39 -9.85 -20.88
C ALA A 146 1.76 -8.45 -20.84
N HIS A 147 0.43 -8.36 -20.70
CA HIS A 147 -0.25 -7.08 -20.57
C HIS A 147 0.20 -6.31 -19.33
N LEU A 148 0.15 -6.95 -18.16
CA LEU A 148 0.46 -6.36 -16.86
C LEU A 148 1.95 -5.97 -16.75
N ARG A 149 2.86 -6.80 -17.27
CA ARG A 149 4.31 -6.52 -17.24
C ARG A 149 4.68 -5.22 -17.93
N ARG A 150 3.91 -4.77 -18.94
CA ARG A 150 4.14 -3.47 -19.61
C ARG A 150 3.99 -2.28 -18.66
N TYR A 151 3.25 -2.43 -17.57
CA TYR A 151 2.98 -1.34 -16.61
C TYR A 151 3.92 -1.36 -15.40
N VAL A 152 4.75 -2.40 -15.23
CA VAL A 152 5.69 -2.49 -14.09
C VAL A 152 6.79 -1.42 -14.16
N GLN A 153 7.10 -0.95 -15.37
CA GLN A 153 8.03 0.15 -15.59
C GLN A 153 7.41 1.21 -16.50
N TYR A 154 7.79 2.47 -16.29
CA TYR A 154 7.49 3.54 -17.22
C TYR A 154 8.70 4.46 -17.40
N LYS A 155 8.75 5.12 -18.55
CA LYS A 155 9.79 6.07 -18.92
C LYS A 155 9.20 7.46 -19.10
N LEU A 156 9.86 8.46 -18.56
CA LEU A 156 9.51 9.86 -18.78
C LEU A 156 10.06 10.37 -20.12
N PRO A 157 9.50 11.46 -20.67
CA PRO A 157 10.01 12.11 -21.89
C PRO A 157 11.50 12.50 -21.81
N ASN A 158 12.00 12.83 -20.61
CA ASN A 158 13.41 13.14 -20.35
C ASN A 158 14.34 11.90 -20.33
N GLY A 159 13.77 10.70 -20.49
CA GLY A 159 14.51 9.45 -20.61
C GLY A 159 14.72 8.68 -19.30
N ARG A 160 14.33 9.22 -18.14
CA ARG A 160 14.40 8.53 -16.85
C ARG A 160 13.37 7.41 -16.77
N SER A 161 13.77 6.25 -16.25
CA SER A 161 12.91 5.09 -16.02
C SER A 161 12.58 4.92 -14.54
N TYR A 162 11.38 4.44 -14.26
CA TYR A 162 10.86 4.21 -12.92
C TYR A 162 10.10 2.90 -12.87
N TYR A 163 10.07 2.28 -11.68
CA TYR A 163 9.17 1.17 -11.39
C TYR A 163 7.82 1.72 -10.91
N LEU A 164 6.74 1.04 -11.30
CA LEU A 164 5.39 1.32 -10.85
C LEU A 164 4.83 0.10 -10.13
N PHE A 165 4.62 0.26 -8.84
CA PHE A 165 4.14 -0.78 -7.94
C PHE A 165 2.60 -0.85 -7.94
N PHE A 166 1.96 -0.90 -9.11
CA PHE A 166 0.48 -0.86 -9.22
C PHE A 166 -0.25 -2.06 -8.58
N PHE A 167 0.49 -3.08 -8.16
CA PHE A 167 0.00 -4.25 -7.42
C PHE A 167 -0.25 -3.96 -5.94
N ASP A 168 0.21 -2.81 -5.44
CA ASP A 168 -0.21 -2.23 -4.16
C ASP A 168 -1.51 -1.45 -4.36
N ASN A 169 -2.55 -1.79 -3.59
CA ASN A 169 -3.87 -1.19 -3.79
C ASN A 169 -3.87 0.33 -3.55
N HIS A 170 -2.96 0.86 -2.72
CA HIS A 170 -2.83 2.31 -2.59
C HIS A 170 -2.29 2.94 -3.88
N VAL A 171 -1.37 2.27 -4.56
CA VAL A 171 -0.76 2.78 -5.79
C VAL A 171 -1.76 2.72 -6.94
N ILE A 172 -2.51 1.63 -7.12
CA ILE A 172 -3.51 1.56 -8.19
C ILE A 172 -4.60 2.63 -8.04
N GLU A 173 -4.99 2.97 -6.81
CA GLU A 173 -5.92 4.07 -6.54
C GLU A 173 -5.37 5.43 -6.95
N ARG A 174 -4.11 5.72 -6.61
CA ARG A 174 -3.43 6.95 -7.04
C ARG A 174 -3.32 6.99 -8.56
N MET A 175 -3.01 5.86 -9.19
CA MET A 175 -2.92 5.77 -10.66
C MET A 175 -4.25 6.10 -11.34
N ARG A 176 -5.38 5.67 -10.78
CA ARG A 176 -6.72 6.04 -11.30
C ARG A 176 -7.00 7.54 -11.27
N GLN A 177 -6.34 8.29 -10.39
CA GLN A 177 -6.45 9.75 -10.33
C GLN A 177 -5.49 10.47 -11.29
N VAL A 178 -4.45 9.78 -11.76
CA VAL A 178 -3.36 10.34 -12.56
C VAL A 178 -3.50 10.01 -14.04
N TRP A 179 -3.99 8.81 -14.36
CA TRP A 179 -4.21 8.38 -15.74
C TRP A 179 -5.26 9.22 -16.45
N SER A 180 -5.04 9.46 -17.74
CA SER A 180 -6.10 9.91 -18.64
C SER A 180 -7.12 8.78 -18.87
N ASP A 181 -8.32 9.13 -19.34
CA ASP A 181 -9.35 8.15 -19.71
C ASP A 181 -8.86 7.12 -20.73
N GLU A 182 -7.95 7.51 -21.63
CA GLU A 182 -7.34 6.59 -22.60
C GLU A 182 -6.37 5.62 -21.91
N GLN A 183 -5.47 6.10 -21.04
CA GLN A 183 -4.54 5.24 -20.31
C GLN A 183 -5.30 4.27 -19.39
N ALA A 184 -6.32 4.77 -18.69
CA ALA A 184 -7.18 3.96 -17.84
C ALA A 184 -7.89 2.87 -18.64
N ARG A 185 -8.51 3.22 -19.79
CA ARG A 185 -9.14 2.24 -20.71
C ARG A 185 -8.14 1.20 -21.23
N GLN A 186 -6.92 1.61 -21.58
CA GLN A 186 -5.89 0.69 -22.04
C GLN A 186 -5.42 -0.27 -20.96
N PHE A 187 -5.29 0.19 -19.71
CA PHE A 187 -4.95 -0.68 -18.58
C PHE A 187 -6.06 -1.68 -18.29
N VAL A 188 -7.33 -1.26 -18.32
CA VAL A 188 -8.43 -2.18 -17.97
C VAL A 188 -8.92 -3.07 -19.10
N ALA A 189 -8.44 -2.86 -20.33
CA ALA A 189 -8.92 -3.55 -21.53
C ALA A 189 -9.02 -5.09 -21.40
N PRO A 190 -8.11 -5.80 -20.72
CA PRO A 190 -8.22 -7.26 -20.56
C PRO A 190 -9.29 -7.70 -19.57
N PHE A 191 -9.70 -6.84 -18.65
CA PHE A 191 -10.53 -7.22 -17.52
C PHE A 191 -11.97 -6.87 -17.80
N THR A 192 -12.89 -7.73 -17.38
CA THR A 192 -14.30 -7.37 -17.21
C THR A 192 -14.50 -6.66 -15.88
N GLU A 193 -13.74 -7.10 -14.87
CA GLU A 193 -13.86 -6.62 -13.51
C GLU A 193 -12.52 -6.75 -12.78
N ILE A 194 -12.17 -5.70 -12.03
CA ILE A 194 -11.08 -5.67 -11.08
C ILE A 194 -11.70 -5.37 -9.71
N ARG A 195 -11.36 -6.15 -8.68
CA ARG A 195 -11.74 -5.84 -7.29
C ARG A 195 -10.52 -5.76 -6.38
N TYR A 196 -10.54 -4.81 -5.46
CA TYR A 196 -9.52 -4.67 -4.42
C TYR A 196 -10.10 -3.93 -3.20
N ARG A 197 -9.32 -3.83 -2.14
CA ARG A 197 -9.66 -3.04 -0.96
C ARG A 197 -8.97 -1.69 -1.00
N ASP A 198 -9.73 -0.63 -0.76
CA ASP A 198 -9.17 0.71 -0.57
C ASP A 198 -8.46 0.84 0.78
N ARG A 199 -7.90 2.02 1.05
CA ARG A 199 -7.24 2.32 2.32
C ARG A 199 -8.13 2.02 3.54
N ARG A 200 -9.43 2.25 3.45
CA ARG A 200 -10.42 2.06 4.53
C ARG A 200 -10.96 0.63 4.58
N LEU A 201 -10.42 -0.26 3.75
CA LEU A 201 -10.86 -1.64 3.57
C LEU A 201 -12.27 -1.76 2.98
N ASP A 202 -12.76 -0.72 2.31
CA ASP A 202 -13.98 -0.81 1.50
C ASP A 202 -13.67 -1.53 0.18
N GLU A 203 -14.64 -2.29 -0.33
CA GLU A 203 -14.48 -2.97 -1.61
C GLU A 203 -14.63 -1.97 -2.76
N VAL A 204 -13.61 -1.91 -3.60
CA VAL A 204 -13.63 -1.16 -4.86
C VAL A 204 -13.85 -2.13 -6.00
N VAL A 205 -14.86 -1.84 -6.83
CA VAL A 205 -15.14 -2.59 -8.06
C VAL A 205 -14.91 -1.68 -9.26
N TRP A 206 -13.93 -2.04 -10.10
CA TRP A 206 -13.66 -1.36 -11.36
C TRP A 206 -14.11 -2.24 -12.52
N ARG A 207 -15.24 -1.88 -13.13
CA ARG A 207 -15.80 -2.56 -14.31
C ARG A 207 -15.31 -1.92 -15.59
N ASN A 208 -15.08 -2.75 -16.59
CA ASN A 208 -14.85 -2.33 -17.96
C ASN A 208 -16.11 -2.67 -18.77
N ASP A 209 -16.80 -1.65 -19.25
CA ASP A 209 -18.01 -1.81 -20.05
C ASP A 209 -17.71 -2.15 -21.52
N ALA A 210 -16.44 -2.09 -21.93
CA ALA A 210 -16.01 -2.47 -23.27
C ALA A 210 -15.67 -3.97 -23.35
N PRO A 211 -15.98 -4.65 -24.47
CA PRO A 211 -15.60 -6.05 -24.65
C PRO A 211 -14.09 -6.27 -24.51
N ALA A 212 -13.70 -7.26 -23.72
CA ALA A 212 -12.30 -7.62 -23.48
C ALA A 212 -11.69 -8.42 -24.64
N ILE A 213 -11.47 -7.78 -25.79
CA ILE A 213 -10.98 -8.45 -27.00
C ILE A 213 -9.46 -8.70 -26.90
N GLU A 214 -9.07 -9.96 -26.75
CA GLU A 214 -7.67 -10.39 -26.73
C GLU A 214 -6.94 -10.00 -28.03
N GLY A 215 -5.81 -9.31 -27.90
CA GLY A 215 -5.03 -8.80 -29.04
C GLY A 215 -5.50 -7.45 -29.60
N ALA A 216 -6.59 -6.85 -29.08
CA ALA A 216 -6.99 -5.49 -29.45
C ALA A 216 -6.13 -4.41 -28.75
N ALA A 217 -5.35 -4.77 -27.74
CA ALA A 217 -4.42 -3.85 -27.11
C ALA A 217 -3.38 -3.40 -28.15
N PRO A 218 -3.07 -2.08 -28.24
CA PRO A 218 -2.11 -1.57 -29.21
C PRO A 218 -0.76 -2.29 -29.06
N ALA A 219 -0.20 -2.70 -30.20
CA ALA A 219 1.14 -3.25 -30.28
C ALA A 219 2.15 -2.14 -29.94
N GLY A 220 2.62 -2.13 -28.70
CA GLY A 220 3.56 -1.14 -28.18
C GLY A 220 3.72 -1.21 -26.67
N ASP A 221 4.71 -0.47 -26.16
CA ASP A 221 4.91 -0.25 -24.72
C ASP A 221 3.64 0.36 -24.09
N ALA A 222 3.44 0.14 -22.79
CA ALA A 222 2.39 0.86 -22.08
C ALA A 222 2.57 2.38 -22.27
N PRO A 223 1.47 3.14 -22.35
CA PRO A 223 1.57 4.59 -22.44
C PRO A 223 2.35 5.12 -21.23
N GLY A 224 3.53 5.70 -21.48
CA GLY A 224 4.35 6.31 -20.44
C GLY A 224 3.60 7.44 -19.72
N LEU A 225 4.11 7.86 -18.55
CA LEU A 225 3.57 9.00 -17.82
C LEU A 225 4.20 10.30 -18.31
N SER A 226 3.39 11.36 -18.38
CA SER A 226 3.91 12.72 -18.54
C SER A 226 4.66 13.16 -17.28
N GLU A 227 5.50 14.20 -17.37
CA GLU A 227 6.18 14.75 -16.20
C GLU A 227 5.20 15.28 -15.15
N GLN A 228 4.07 15.85 -15.60
CA GLN A 228 3.00 16.31 -14.70
C GLN A 228 2.32 15.14 -13.99
N GLN A 229 2.03 14.05 -14.72
CA GLN A 229 1.45 12.84 -14.14
C GLN A 229 2.39 12.21 -13.11
N HIS A 230 3.68 12.14 -13.43
CA HIS A 230 4.71 11.64 -12.52
C HIS A 230 4.82 12.50 -11.25
N ALA A 231 4.85 13.83 -11.40
CA ALA A 231 4.89 14.74 -10.25
C ALA A 231 3.64 14.55 -9.37
N ARG A 232 2.45 14.45 -9.98
CA ARG A 232 1.20 14.20 -9.25
C ARG A 232 1.20 12.85 -8.54
N LEU A 233 1.75 11.81 -9.15
CA LEU A 233 1.87 10.49 -8.52
C LEU A 233 2.78 10.53 -7.29
N ILE A 234 3.91 11.25 -7.36
CA ILE A 234 4.80 11.45 -6.21
C ILE A 234 4.09 12.22 -5.09
N GLU A 235 3.38 13.30 -5.45
CA GLU A 235 2.63 14.12 -4.49
C GLU A 235 1.56 13.29 -3.76
N LEU A 236 0.76 12.53 -4.50
CA LEU A 236 -0.27 11.65 -3.93
C LEU A 236 0.30 10.54 -3.04
N GLY A 237 1.53 10.10 -3.28
CA GLY A 237 2.20 9.08 -2.46
C GLY A 237 3.00 9.64 -1.28
N TYR A 238 3.11 10.97 -1.17
CA TYR A 238 3.90 11.60 -0.11
C TYR A 238 3.34 11.37 1.30
N PRO A 239 2.01 11.38 1.56
CA PRO A 239 1.47 11.02 2.86
C PRO A 239 1.90 9.63 3.32
N ASP A 240 1.86 8.63 2.44
CA ASP A 240 2.27 7.26 2.76
C ASP A 240 3.76 7.16 3.10
N LYS A 241 4.62 7.93 2.41
CA LYS A 241 6.04 8.04 2.74
C LYS A 241 6.23 8.56 4.18
N LEU A 242 5.44 9.54 4.60
CA LEU A 242 5.51 10.09 5.96
C LEU A 242 4.96 9.11 7.00
N VAL A 243 3.84 8.44 6.72
CA VAL A 243 3.27 7.40 7.57
C VAL A 243 4.32 6.32 7.86
N LEU A 244 4.95 5.76 6.82
CA LEU A 244 6.01 4.76 6.95
C LEU A 244 7.15 5.29 7.83
N LYS A 245 7.64 6.50 7.54
CA LYS A 245 8.72 7.13 8.31
C LYS A 245 8.33 7.33 9.79
N PHE A 246 7.08 7.70 10.08
CA PHE A 246 6.63 7.91 11.46
C PHE A 246 6.47 6.60 12.22
N ARG A 247 6.00 5.53 11.57
CA ARG A 247 6.02 4.18 12.16
C ARG A 247 7.44 3.75 12.51
N GLU A 248 8.40 3.99 11.63
CA GLU A 248 9.81 3.61 11.84
C GLU A 248 10.53 4.44 12.92
N THR A 249 10.24 5.75 13.00
CA THR A 249 11.04 6.69 13.82
C THR A 249 10.32 7.21 15.05
N MET A 250 9.00 7.08 15.13
CA MET A 250 8.13 7.66 16.15
C MET A 250 7.10 6.67 16.68
N GLY A 251 7.36 5.35 16.61
CA GLY A 251 6.42 4.29 17.01
C GLY A 251 5.67 4.57 18.32
N ALA A 252 6.39 4.85 19.41
CA ALA A 252 5.78 5.16 20.71
C ALA A 252 4.74 6.31 20.70
N VAL A 253 4.85 7.26 19.77
CA VAL A 253 3.89 8.36 19.60
C VAL A 253 2.68 7.92 18.77
N VAL A 254 2.88 7.10 17.74
CA VAL A 254 1.84 6.82 16.73
C VAL A 254 1.22 5.43 16.82
N ASP A 255 1.77 4.51 17.62
CA ASP A 255 1.32 3.10 17.72
C ASP A 255 -0.14 2.95 18.18
N HIS A 256 -0.68 3.96 18.85
CA HIS A 256 -2.08 3.99 19.26
C HIS A 256 -3.06 4.33 18.12
N LEU A 257 -2.57 4.83 16.97
CA LEU A 257 -3.36 5.18 15.80
C LEU A 257 -3.39 4.00 14.82
N SER A 258 -4.52 3.80 14.14
CA SER A 258 -4.55 2.95 12.96
C SER A 258 -3.79 3.61 11.81
N ASP A 259 -3.40 2.84 10.79
CA ASP A 259 -2.72 3.41 9.60
C ASP A 259 -3.61 4.39 8.84
N VAL A 260 -4.93 4.16 8.83
CA VAL A 260 -5.91 5.08 8.24
C VAL A 260 -5.93 6.39 9.02
N ASP A 261 -6.01 6.34 10.34
CA ASP A 261 -6.06 7.54 11.18
C ASP A 261 -4.76 8.35 11.09
N LEU A 262 -3.61 7.67 11.12
CA LEU A 262 -2.32 8.32 10.97
C LEU A 262 -2.17 8.96 9.59
N HIS A 263 -2.59 8.26 8.53
CA HIS A 263 -2.60 8.82 7.18
C HIS A 263 -3.51 10.07 7.10
N ASP A 264 -4.73 10.01 7.62
CA ASP A 264 -5.68 11.13 7.58
C ASP A 264 -5.15 12.33 8.39
N GLN A 265 -4.47 12.09 9.51
CA GLN A 265 -3.77 13.14 10.25
C GLN A 265 -2.63 13.75 9.44
N VAL A 266 -1.80 12.93 8.78
CA VAL A 266 -0.70 13.40 7.93
C VAL A 266 -1.25 14.28 6.79
N VAL A 267 -2.29 13.84 6.09
CA VAL A 267 -2.93 14.62 5.03
C VAL A 267 -3.41 15.97 5.56
N GLN A 268 -4.10 15.96 6.71
CA GLN A 268 -4.54 17.19 7.34
C GLN A 268 -3.38 18.14 7.68
N GLN A 269 -2.26 17.63 8.20
CA GLN A 269 -1.10 18.46 8.49
C GLN A 269 -0.44 19.02 7.23
N LEU A 270 -0.39 18.25 6.14
CA LEU A 270 0.11 18.72 4.85
C LEU A 270 -0.75 19.86 4.29
N ASP A 271 -2.07 19.74 4.36
CA ASP A 271 -2.99 20.80 3.93
C ASP A 271 -2.80 22.09 4.76
N ARG A 272 -2.60 21.95 6.08
CA ARG A 272 -2.34 23.09 6.96
C ARG A 272 -0.98 23.74 6.68
N ALA A 273 0.07 22.94 6.50
CA ALA A 273 1.38 23.45 6.15
C ALA A 273 1.35 24.26 4.83
N ALA A 274 0.63 23.75 3.82
CA ALA A 274 0.41 24.43 2.57
C ALA A 274 -0.33 25.77 2.76
N ALA A 275 -1.32 25.84 3.67
CA ALA A 275 -2.03 27.08 3.99
C ALA A 275 -1.13 28.15 4.63
N HIS A 276 -0.03 27.73 5.29
CA HIS A 276 1.02 28.63 5.80
C HIS A 276 2.11 28.94 4.77
N GLY A 277 1.98 28.46 3.53
CA GLY A 277 2.96 28.68 2.45
C GLY A 277 4.24 27.85 2.59
N ILE A 278 4.23 26.80 3.41
CA ILE A 278 5.36 25.89 3.60
C ILE A 278 5.40 24.92 2.43
N VAL A 279 6.47 24.96 1.64
CA VAL A 279 6.60 24.17 0.41
C VAL A 279 7.89 23.35 0.30
N ASP A 280 8.92 23.67 1.11
CA ASP A 280 10.17 22.93 1.11
C ASP A 280 10.08 21.65 1.97
N GLU A 281 10.81 20.60 1.59
CA GLU A 281 10.70 19.28 2.23
C GLU A 281 11.09 19.30 3.72
N ILE A 282 12.06 20.13 4.11
CA ILE A 282 12.53 20.22 5.50
C ILE A 282 11.45 20.89 6.36
N GLY A 283 10.96 22.06 5.94
CA GLY A 283 9.91 22.78 6.64
C GLY A 283 8.61 21.99 6.74
N LEU A 284 8.22 21.31 5.66
CA LEU A 284 7.04 20.44 5.62
C LEU A 284 7.17 19.30 6.63
N LEU A 285 8.31 18.61 6.67
CA LEU A 285 8.56 17.54 7.63
C LEU A 285 8.54 18.06 9.08
N CYS A 286 9.22 19.17 9.36
CA CYS A 286 9.21 19.78 10.70
C CYS A 286 7.79 20.14 11.16
N TYR A 287 6.99 20.72 10.27
CA TYR A 287 5.61 21.08 10.56
C TYR A 287 4.76 19.84 10.87
N VAL A 288 4.78 18.83 9.98
CA VAL A 288 3.95 17.64 10.14
C VAL A 288 4.35 16.84 11.38
N VAL A 289 5.65 16.67 11.64
CA VAL A 289 6.14 16.01 12.87
C VAL A 289 5.63 16.73 14.11
N THR A 290 5.65 18.07 14.12
CA THR A 290 5.13 18.85 15.25
C THR A 290 3.64 18.62 15.46
N GLY A 291 2.85 18.63 14.37
CA GLY A 291 1.41 18.37 14.43
C GLY A 291 1.06 16.97 14.92
N VAL A 292 1.85 15.96 14.57
CA VAL A 292 1.66 14.57 15.01
C VAL A 292 2.15 14.34 16.44
N GLN A 293 3.26 14.95 16.86
CA GLN A 293 3.84 14.74 18.19
C GLN A 293 3.21 15.56 19.30
N VAL A 294 2.77 16.78 18.99
CA VAL A 294 2.37 17.76 20.01
C VAL A 294 0.85 17.90 20.05
N ALA A 295 0.26 18.39 18.96
CA ALA A 295 -1.18 18.53 18.82
C ALA A 295 -1.55 18.82 17.34
N PRO A 296 -2.62 18.22 16.77
CA PRO A 296 -3.00 18.44 15.38
C PRO A 296 -3.34 19.89 14.99
N ARG A 297 -3.59 20.77 15.97
CA ARG A 297 -3.94 22.19 15.78
C ARG A 297 -2.98 23.14 16.48
N PHE A 298 -1.74 22.72 16.71
CA PHE A 298 -0.73 23.53 17.39
C PHE A 298 -0.53 24.91 16.75
N ASP A 299 -0.72 25.02 15.44
CA ASP A 299 -0.62 26.24 14.65
C ASP A 299 -1.73 27.27 14.92
N GLU A 300 -2.79 26.91 15.65
CA GLU A 300 -3.82 27.85 16.11
C GLU A 300 -3.40 28.62 17.35
N HIS A 301 -2.37 28.14 18.08
CA HIS A 301 -1.86 28.86 19.24
C HIS A 301 -1.24 30.19 18.81
N PRO A 302 -1.55 31.34 19.46
CA PRO A 302 -1.13 32.66 18.99
C PRO A 302 0.38 32.79 18.77
N ALA A 303 1.20 32.23 19.66
CA ALA A 303 2.66 32.25 19.53
C ALA A 303 3.14 31.50 18.28
N VAL A 304 2.58 30.31 18.02
CA VAL A 304 2.93 29.49 16.85
C VAL A 304 2.47 30.18 15.58
N LYS A 305 1.25 30.71 15.57
CA LYS A 305 0.70 31.45 14.43
C LYS A 305 1.60 32.63 14.04
N SER A 306 2.04 33.45 15.00
CA SER A 306 2.95 34.56 14.73
C SER A 306 4.30 34.08 14.17
N SER A 307 4.82 32.96 14.66
CA SER A 307 6.04 32.34 14.11
C SER A 307 5.86 31.87 12.67
N LEU A 308 4.75 31.20 12.35
CA LEU A 308 4.44 30.73 10.99
C LEU A 308 4.14 31.88 10.02
N GLU A 309 3.56 32.98 10.50
CA GLU A 309 3.42 34.22 9.72
C GLU A 309 4.78 34.86 9.37
N ALA A 310 5.79 34.73 10.22
CA ALA A 310 7.15 35.17 9.88
C ALA A 310 7.79 34.27 8.82
N VAL A 311 7.54 32.95 8.87
CA VAL A 311 7.94 31.99 7.83
C VAL A 311 7.32 32.36 6.49
N SER A 312 6.01 32.63 6.44
CA SER A 312 5.32 32.93 5.18
C SER A 312 5.78 34.24 4.53
N ARG A 313 6.35 35.16 5.32
CA ARG A 313 7.03 36.38 4.83
C ARG A 313 8.49 36.16 4.43
N GLY A 314 9.03 34.95 4.62
CA GLY A 314 10.42 34.61 4.32
C GLY A 314 11.43 35.17 5.32
N GLU A 315 11.00 35.53 6.53
CA GLU A 315 11.85 36.14 7.57
C GLU A 315 12.69 35.08 8.31
N THR A 316 12.21 33.83 8.35
CA THR A 316 12.86 32.69 9.02
C THR A 316 12.42 31.39 8.35
N SER A 317 13.18 30.31 8.58
CA SER A 317 12.75 28.95 8.23
C SER A 317 11.80 28.37 9.28
N VAL A 318 11.02 27.35 8.90
CA VAL A 318 10.04 26.70 9.80
C VAL A 318 10.73 26.10 11.02
N ASP A 319 11.83 25.40 10.83
CA ASP A 319 12.59 24.75 11.91
C ASP A 319 13.07 25.78 12.95
N ALA A 320 13.66 26.88 12.49
CA ALA A 320 14.12 27.95 13.38
C ALA A 320 12.95 28.67 14.06
N ALA A 321 11.84 28.88 13.35
CA ALA A 321 10.65 29.53 13.90
C ALA A 321 10.02 28.71 15.03
N LEU A 322 9.84 27.40 14.82
CA LEU A 322 9.26 26.50 15.81
C LEU A 322 10.23 26.26 16.99
N ALA A 323 11.54 26.16 16.74
CA ALA A 323 12.55 26.02 17.78
C ALA A 323 12.70 27.26 18.67
N SER A 324 12.22 28.43 18.23
CA SER A 324 12.25 29.67 19.02
C SER A 324 11.14 29.77 20.07
N ILE A 325 10.14 28.89 20.00
CA ILE A 325 9.00 28.85 20.93
C ILE A 325 9.43 28.12 22.20
N ASP A 326 9.14 28.72 23.36
CA ASP A 326 9.54 28.17 24.65
C ASP A 326 8.77 26.89 25.04
N ASP A 327 9.39 26.07 25.89
CA ASP A 327 8.83 24.81 26.36
C ASP A 327 7.48 25.01 27.08
N ALA A 328 7.34 26.09 27.85
CA ALA A 328 6.10 26.38 28.58
C ALA A 328 4.90 26.58 27.63
N THR A 329 5.13 27.17 26.46
CA THR A 329 4.14 27.31 25.40
C THR A 329 3.80 25.96 24.79
N TRP A 330 4.79 25.10 24.53
CA TRP A 330 4.57 23.76 23.99
C TRP A 330 3.80 22.86 24.96
N ASP A 331 4.12 22.93 26.26
CA ASP A 331 3.40 22.21 27.32
C ASP A 331 1.94 22.68 27.38
N ALA A 332 1.69 23.99 27.32
CA ALA A 332 0.33 24.53 27.32
C ALA A 332 -0.51 24.05 26.12
N ILE A 333 0.10 23.91 24.94
CA ILE A 333 -0.56 23.38 23.73
C ILE A 333 -0.91 21.90 23.93
N ARG A 334 0.03 21.10 24.46
CA ARG A 334 -0.17 19.67 24.73
C ARG A 334 -1.28 19.44 25.75
N ASP A 335 -1.22 20.15 26.87
CA ASP A 335 -2.23 20.07 27.95
C ASP A 335 -3.63 20.47 27.46
N ALA A 336 -3.72 21.44 26.55
CA ALA A 336 -4.99 21.81 25.94
C ALA A 336 -5.53 20.70 25.03
N HIS A 337 -4.65 20.04 24.26
CA HIS A 337 -5.04 18.93 23.40
C HIS A 337 -5.48 17.69 24.20
N GLU A 338 -4.73 17.31 25.23
CA GLU A 338 -5.07 16.18 26.10
C GLU A 338 -6.41 16.38 26.80
N ARG A 339 -6.69 17.60 27.29
CA ARG A 339 -8.01 17.93 27.86
C ARG A 339 -9.14 17.80 26.85
N ALA A 340 -8.96 18.29 25.62
CA ALA A 340 -9.96 18.18 24.56
C ALA A 340 -10.23 16.70 24.19
N LEU A 341 -9.22 15.84 24.19
CA LEU A 341 -9.38 14.40 23.97
C LEU A 341 -10.18 13.73 25.11
N LEU A 342 -9.95 14.13 26.36
CA LEU A 342 -10.69 13.60 27.50
C LEU A 342 -12.16 14.02 27.48
N GLU A 343 -12.45 15.29 27.15
CA GLU A 343 -13.82 15.80 27.02
C GLU A 343 -14.57 15.08 25.89
N ALA A 344 -13.95 14.93 24.71
CA ALA A 344 -14.56 14.22 23.59
C ALA A 344 -14.85 12.73 23.91
N ARG A 345 -14.04 12.09 24.75
CA ARG A 345 -14.29 10.72 25.23
C ARG A 345 -15.41 10.65 26.27
N SER A 346 -15.58 11.70 27.08
CA SER A 346 -16.64 11.78 28.09
C SER A 346 -18.02 12.06 27.49
N ASP A 347 -18.10 12.74 26.35
CA ASP A 347 -19.37 13.07 25.67
C ASP A 347 -19.93 11.90 24.82
N VAL A 348 -19.12 10.85 24.61
CA VAL A 348 -19.49 9.64 23.84
C VAL A 348 -19.93 8.48 24.76
N ALA A 349 -19.69 8.59 26.08
CA ALA A 349 -20.11 7.62 27.10
C ALA A 349 -21.45 7.99 27.73
#